data_AF-A0A539E2J8-F1
#
_entry.id   AF-A0A539E2J8-F1
#
_cell.length_a   1.000
_cell.length_b   1.000
_cell.length_c   1.000
_cell.angle_alpha   90.00
_cell.angle_beta   90.00
_cell.angle_gamma   90.00
#
_symmetry.space_group_name_H-M   'P 1'
#
loop_
_entity.id
_entity.type
_entity.pdbx_description
1 polymer ?
#
loop_
_entity_poly.entity_id
_entity_poly.type
_entity_poly.pdbx_seq_one_letter_code
_entity_poly.pdbx_strand_id
1 'polypeptide(L)'
;MNFKVSNHAREEMKRRGIPQKLLDAVLNNPQQVAPEREGKKVYQSQVDFGQGKIFLLRVIVADDTDPAIVITVYRTSRIEKYWR
;
A
#
# COMPACT_ATOMS: atom_id res chain seq x y z
N MET A 1 10.53 4.19 -9.83
CA MET A 1 9.36 3.71 -10.61
C MET A 1 8.29 4.79 -10.53
N ASN A 2 7.61 5.10 -11.63
CA ASN A 2 6.52 6.08 -11.61
C ASN A 2 5.22 5.38 -11.21
N PHE A 3 4.44 6.02 -10.34
CA PHE A 3 3.17 5.49 -9.86
C PHE A 3 2.02 6.44 -10.16
N LYS A 4 0.91 5.88 -10.64
CA LYS A 4 -0.37 6.57 -10.81
C LYS A 4 -1.38 6.02 -9.81
N VAL A 5 -1.93 6.89 -8.97
CA VAL A 5 -2.99 6.51 -8.03
C VAL A 5 -4.33 6.48 -8.74
N SER A 6 -5.02 5.34 -8.73
CA SER A 6 -6.37 5.21 -9.31
C SER A 6 -7.40 5.99 -8.49
N ASN A 7 -8.57 6.29 -9.08
CA ASN A 7 -9.66 6.95 -8.36
C ASN A 7 -10.14 6.11 -7.18
N HIS A 8 -10.27 4.79 -7.36
CA HIS A 8 -10.60 3.86 -6.29
C HIS A 8 -9.60 3.93 -5.13
N ALA A 9 -8.30 3.91 -5.41
CA ALA A 9 -7.28 4.05 -4.37
C ALA A 9 -7.38 5.39 -3.62
N ARG A 10 -7.65 6.51 -4.31
CA ARG A 10 -7.84 7.82 -3.67
C ARG A 10 -9.05 7.84 -2.73
N GLU A 11 -10.17 7.26 -3.15
CA GLU A 11 -11.36 7.13 -2.32
C GLU A 11 -11.08 6.27 -1.08
N GLU A 12 -10.38 5.16 -1.26
CA GLU A 12 -9.99 4.26 -0.17
C GLU A 12 -9.01 4.91 0.82
N MET A 13 -8.08 5.75 0.35
CA MET A 13 -7.22 6.57 1.21
C MET A 13 -8.04 7.53 2.06
N LYS A 14 -8.95 8.28 1.43
CA LYS A 14 -9.81 9.26 2.10
C LYS A 14 -10.69 8.56 3.15
N ARG A 15 -11.32 7.44 2.77
CA ARG A 15 -12.21 6.67 3.65
C ARG A 15 -11.49 6.09 4.86
N ARG A 16 -10.22 5.69 4.71
CA ARG A 16 -9.44 5.05 5.78
C ARG A 16 -8.50 6.00 6.52
N GLY A 17 -8.47 7.27 6.15
CA GLY A 17 -7.56 8.26 6.71
C GLY A 17 -6.09 7.89 6.49
N ILE A 18 -5.74 7.46 5.27
CA ILE A 18 -4.36 7.13 4.90
C ILE A 18 -3.74 8.35 4.22
N PRO A 19 -2.78 9.04 4.86
CA PRO A 19 -2.13 10.20 4.27
C PRO A 19 -1.30 9.83 3.04
N GLN A 20 -1.26 10.74 2.06
CA GLN A 20 -0.42 10.61 0.86
C GLN A 20 1.05 10.32 1.21
N LYS A 21 1.59 11.00 2.23
CA LYS A 21 2.96 10.79 2.71
C LYS A 21 3.27 9.34 3.09
N LEU A 22 2.31 8.61 3.67
CA LEU A 22 2.51 7.19 4.02
C LEU A 22 2.45 6.29 2.79
N LEU A 23 1.54 6.58 1.84
CA LEU A 23 1.53 5.91 0.55
C LEU A 23 2.87 6.09 -0.18
N ASP A 24 3.35 7.32 -0.28
CA ASP A 24 4.62 7.64 -0.96
C ASP A 24 5.81 6.96 -0.28
N ALA A 25 5.84 6.93 1.06
CA ALA A 25 6.88 6.24 1.81
C ALA A 25 6.91 4.74 1.49
N VAL A 26 5.75 4.07 1.45
CA VAL A 26 5.66 2.64 1.13
C VAL A 26 5.97 2.35 -0.34
N LEU A 27 5.58 3.22 -1.27
CA LEU A 27 5.90 3.03 -2.69
C LEU A 27 7.39 3.24 -3.00
N ASN A 28 8.04 4.20 -2.33
CA ASN A 28 9.44 4.53 -2.56
C ASN A 28 10.41 3.61 -1.80
N ASN A 29 10.03 3.18 -0.59
CA ASN A 29 10.87 2.32 0.25
C ASN A 29 10.03 1.28 1.00
N PRO A 30 9.43 0.31 0.28
CA PRO A 30 8.64 -0.74 0.91
C PRO A 30 9.55 -1.61 1.79
N GLN A 31 9.11 -1.92 3.01
CA GLN A 31 9.76 -2.97 3.80
C GLN A 31 9.64 -4.35 3.15
N GLN A 32 8.52 -4.61 2.46
CA GLN A 32 8.34 -5.84 1.68
C GLN A 32 7.59 -5.56 0.39
N VAL A 33 8.02 -6.24 -0.67
CA VAL A 33 7.24 -6.39 -1.90
C VAL A 33 6.95 -7.88 -2.06
N ALA A 34 5.67 -8.24 -2.17
CA ALA A 34 5.26 -9.63 -2.32
C ALA A 34 4.27 -9.79 -3.50
N PRO A 35 4.18 -10.99 -4.10
CA PRO A 35 3.18 -11.26 -5.11
C PRO A 35 1.76 -11.21 -4.50
N GLU A 36 0.83 -10.68 -5.27
CA GLU A 36 -0.61 -10.67 -5.00
C GLU A 36 -1.34 -11.40 -6.15
N ARG A 37 -2.63 -11.67 -5.98
CA ARG A 37 -3.45 -12.33 -7.01
C ARG A 37 -3.41 -11.59 -8.36
N GLU A 38 -3.62 -12.33 -9.44
CA GLU A 38 -3.76 -11.80 -10.81
C GLU A 38 -2.54 -11.01 -11.30
N GLY A 39 -1.32 -11.45 -10.94
CA GLY A 39 -0.08 -10.82 -11.40
C GLY A 39 0.24 -9.46 -10.76
N LYS A 40 -0.58 -9.00 -9.79
CA LYS A 40 -0.35 -7.76 -9.05
C LYS A 40 0.75 -7.96 -8.01
N LYS A 41 1.30 -6.86 -7.51
CA LYS A 41 2.22 -6.86 -6.36
C LYS A 41 1.63 -6.08 -5.20
N VAL A 42 1.98 -6.50 -3.99
CA VAL A 42 1.73 -5.73 -2.78
C VAL A 42 3.04 -5.10 -2.29
N TYR A 43 3.06 -3.78 -2.26
CA TYR A 43 4.07 -2.99 -1.56
C TYR A 43 3.55 -2.76 -0.15
N GLN A 44 4.27 -3.21 0.87
CA GLN A 44 3.79 -3.15 2.25
C GLN A 44 4.84 -2.71 3.24
N SER A 45 4.39 -2.04 4.31
CA SER A 45 5.23 -1.68 5.45
C SER A 45 4.41 -1.59 6.73
N GLN A 46 5.04 -1.88 7.85
CA GLN A 46 4.59 -1.61 9.19
C GLN A 46 4.68 -0.11 9.44
N VAL A 47 3.57 0.50 9.84
CA VAL A 47 3.43 1.94 10.00
C VAL A 47 2.65 2.25 11.27
N ASP A 48 3.16 3.18 12.07
CA ASP A 48 2.39 3.85 13.11
C ASP A 48 1.65 5.05 12.50
N PHE A 49 0.35 5.11 12.72
CA PHE A 49 -0.50 6.21 12.28
C PHE A 49 -0.59 7.34 13.33
N GLY A 50 0.37 7.41 14.25
CA GLY A 50 0.47 8.42 15.31
C GLY A 50 -0.25 8.06 16.60
N GLN A 51 -0.59 6.79 16.81
CA GLN A 51 -1.33 6.31 17.99
C GLN A 51 -0.53 5.28 18.80
N GLY A 52 0.74 5.06 18.49
CA GLY A 52 1.59 4.07 19.16
C GLY A 52 1.27 2.63 18.76
N LYS A 53 0.32 2.42 17.84
CA LYS A 53 -0.08 1.10 17.36
C LYS A 53 0.40 0.90 15.93
N ILE A 54 1.18 -0.16 15.75
CA ILE A 54 1.66 -0.59 14.43
C ILE A 54 0.54 -1.27 13.65
N PHE A 55 0.38 -0.87 12.40
CA PHE A 55 -0.45 -1.52 11.39
C PHE A 55 0.38 -1.87 10.18
N LEU A 56 -0.02 -2.91 9.43
CA LEU A 56 0.51 -3.15 8.10
C LEU A 56 -0.27 -2.31 7.09
N LEU A 57 0.40 -1.35 6.44
CA LEU A 57 -0.10 -0.63 5.28
C LEU A 57 0.21 -1.47 4.03
N ARG A 58 -0.83 -1.86 3.30
CA ARG A 58 -0.73 -2.64 2.05
C ARG A 58 -1.18 -1.77 0.88
N VAL A 59 -0.32 -1.68 -0.13
CA VAL A 59 -0.54 -0.95 -1.38
C VAL A 59 -0.51 -1.96 -2.52
N ILE A 60 -1.65 -2.20 -3.16
CA ILE A 60 -1.76 -3.15 -4.27
C ILE A 60 -1.50 -2.41 -5.58
N VAL A 61 -0.54 -2.90 -6.35
CA VAL A 61 -0.03 -2.25 -7.56
C VAL A 61 -0.11 -3.22 -8.74
N ALA A 62 -0.63 -2.74 -9.87
CA ALA A 62 -0.37 -3.33 -11.18
C ALA A 62 0.89 -2.67 -11.75
N ASP A 63 2.00 -3.39 -11.72
CA ASP A 63 3.32 -2.92 -12.15
C ASP A 63 3.76 -3.47 -13.51
N ASP A 64 2.81 -4.04 -14.25
CA ASP A 64 2.90 -4.44 -15.65
C ASP A 64 2.66 -3.28 -16.63
N THR A 65 2.45 -2.07 -16.11
CA THR A 65 2.19 -0.83 -16.87
C THR A 65 3.16 0.27 -16.45
N ASP A 66 3.44 1.22 -17.35
CA ASP A 66 4.19 2.44 -17.04
C ASP A 66 3.32 3.68 -17.34
N PRO A 67 2.94 4.49 -16.33
CA PRO A 67 3.27 4.34 -14.92
C PRO A 67 2.51 3.18 -14.26
N ALA A 68 3.12 2.56 -13.25
CA ALA A 68 2.50 1.51 -12.46
C ALA A 68 1.27 2.04 -11.71
N ILE A 69 0.20 1.26 -11.67
CA ILE A 69 -1.09 1.75 -11.17
C ILE A 69 -1.33 1.24 -9.75
N VAL A 70 -1.52 2.16 -8.82
CA VAL A 70 -2.01 1.83 -7.47
C VAL A 70 -3.51 1.55 -7.56
N ILE A 71 -3.88 0.28 -7.39
CA ILE A 71 -5.26 -0.19 -7.50
C ILE A 71 -6.01 0.13 -6.21
N THR A 72 -5.46 -0.25 -5.06
CA THR A 72 -6.10 -0.01 -3.76
C THR A 72 -5.06 0.08 -2.65
N VAL A 73 -5.45 0.68 -1.53
CA VAL A 73 -4.60 0.84 -0.35
C VAL A 73 -5.44 0.73 0.92
N TYR A 74 -4.94 -0.05 1.87
CA TYR A 74 -5.61 -0.26 3.15
C TYR A 74 -4.61 -0.60 4.25
N ARG A 75 -5.04 -0.46 5.50
CA ARG A 75 -4.28 -0.89 6.67
C ARG A 75 -4.96 -2.05 7.37
N THR A 76 -4.17 -2.92 7.99
CA THR A 76 -4.67 -4.04 8.79
C THR A 76 -3.80 -4.29 10.01
N SER A 77 -4.40 -4.74 11.12
CA SER A 77 -3.65 -5.19 12.30
C SER A 77 -3.20 -6.65 12.19
N ARG A 78 -3.64 -7.39 11.16
CA ARG A 78 -3.28 -8.81 10.96
C ARG A 78 -1.90 -8.95 10.30
N ILE A 79 -0.87 -8.38 10.93
CA ILE A 79 0.51 -8.34 10.38
C ILE A 79 1.01 -9.76 10.11
N GLU A 80 0.90 -10.65 11.09
CA GLU A 80 1.39 -12.04 11.02
C GLU A 80 0.81 -12.84 9.85
N LYS A 81 -0.43 -12.54 9.43
CA LYS A 81 -1.05 -13.21 8.28
C LYS A 81 -0.36 -12.89 6.96
N TYR A 82 0.23 -11.71 6.87
CA TYR A 82 0.61 -11.06 5.62
C TYR A 82 2.11 -10.76 5.52
N TRP A 83 2.82 -10.78 6.64
CA TRP A 83 4.25 -10.60 6.74
C TRP A 83 4.95 -11.91 6.37
N ARG A 84 5.97 -11.84 5.52
CA ARG A 84 6.71 -13.02 5.04
C ARG A 84 8.21 -12.86 5.17
#